data_AF-A0A0C9VNS2-F1
#
_entry.id   AF-A0A0C9VNS2-F1
#
_cell.length_a   1.000
_cell.length_b   1.000
_cell.length_c   1.000
_cell.angle_alpha   90.00
_cell.angle_beta   90.00
_cell.angle_gamma   90.00
#
_symmetry.space_group_name_H-M   'P 1'
#
loop_
_entity.id
_entity.type
_entity.pdbx_description
1 polymer ?
#
loop_
_entity_poly.entity_id
_entity_poly.type
_entity_poly.pdbx_seq_one_letter_code
_entity_poly.pdbx_strand_id
1 'polypeptide(L)'
;MEPGRRDPGQTGAFGYGRRVCPGRYMAENSLFIAVASILQNFDITPPKDSSGKEVMPEYEWTSGIFLSPTDYQCTIKLRSKAAAERFISIPAEV
;
A
#
# COMPACT_ATOMS: atom_id res chain seq x y z
N MET A 1 5.38 -23.17 -14.88
CA MET A 1 4.76 -22.03 -15.61
C MET A 1 4.31 -22.56 -16.97
N GLU A 2 3.02 -22.45 -17.31
CA GLU A 2 2.48 -22.89 -18.61
C GLU A 2 3.07 -22.04 -19.76
N PRO A 3 3.57 -22.64 -20.85
CA PRO A 3 4.04 -21.89 -22.01
C PRO A 3 2.93 -20.97 -22.55
N GLY A 4 3.20 -19.66 -22.61
CA GLY A 4 2.25 -18.65 -23.11
C GLY A 4 1.38 -17.97 -22.04
N ARG A 5 1.34 -18.47 -20.80
CA ARG A 5 0.68 -17.78 -19.69
C ARG A 5 1.62 -16.72 -19.12
N ARG A 6 1.34 -15.46 -19.45
CA ARG A 6 2.13 -14.32 -18.96
C ARG A 6 1.94 -14.17 -17.46
N ASP A 7 3.04 -13.97 -16.73
CA ASP A 7 3.02 -13.69 -15.30
C ASP A 7 2.23 -12.37 -15.06
N PRO A 8 1.12 -12.40 -14.29
CA PRO A 8 0.35 -11.21 -13.96
C PRO A 8 1.20 -10.13 -13.26
N GLY A 9 2.18 -10.54 -12.45
CA GLY A 9 3.13 -9.64 -11.79
C GLY A 9 4.07 -8.94 -12.77
N GLN A 10 4.31 -9.51 -13.95
CA GLN A 10 5.14 -8.92 -15.00
C GLN A 10 4.34 -8.14 -16.06
N THR A 11 3.01 -8.34 -16.16
CA THR A 11 2.28 -7.95 -17.39
C THR A 11 0.93 -7.25 -17.21
N GLY A 12 0.31 -7.29 -16.04
CA GLY A 12 -1.03 -6.71 -15.85
C GLY A 12 -1.00 -5.18 -15.72
N ALA A 13 -0.32 -4.68 -14.69
CA ALA A 13 -0.34 -3.26 -14.33
C ALA A 13 0.56 -2.36 -15.23
N PHE A 14 1.64 -2.92 -15.76
CA PHE A 14 2.66 -2.17 -16.52
C PHE A 14 2.62 -2.41 -18.04
N GLY A 15 1.65 -3.20 -18.53
CA GLY A 15 1.54 -3.53 -19.95
C GLY A 15 2.61 -4.50 -20.45
N TYR A 16 2.82 -4.56 -21.77
CA TYR A 16 3.69 -5.55 -22.41
C TYR A 16 4.32 -5.07 -23.72
N GLY A 17 5.37 -5.78 -24.14
CA GLY A 17 6.04 -5.57 -25.42
C GLY A 17 6.77 -4.22 -25.50
N ARG A 18 6.80 -3.61 -26.69
CA ARG A 18 7.52 -2.35 -26.95
C ARG A 18 6.98 -1.14 -26.18
N ARG A 19 5.78 -1.23 -25.58
CA ARG A 19 5.14 -0.17 -24.79
C ARG A 19 4.99 -0.54 -23.31
N VAL A 20 5.74 -1.53 -22.84
CA VAL A 20 5.81 -1.82 -21.39
C VAL A 20 6.27 -0.57 -20.65
N CYS A 21 5.69 -0.30 -19.48
CA CYS A 21 6.05 0.87 -18.67
C CYS A 21 7.57 0.85 -18.38
N PRO A 22 8.32 1.87 -18.83
CA PRO A 22 9.75 1.97 -18.54
C PRO A 22 10.01 2.25 -17.06
N GLY A 23 9.05 2.84 -16.35
CA GLY A 23 9.13 3.17 -14.93
C GLY A 23 8.81 2.02 -13.97
N ARG A 24 8.50 0.81 -14.45
CA ARG A 24 8.04 -0.31 -13.58
C ARG A 24 9.01 -0.63 -12.44
N TYR A 25 10.31 -0.64 -12.72
CA TYR A 25 11.33 -0.97 -11.71
C TYR A 25 11.42 0.11 -10.64
N MET A 26 11.32 1.38 -11.03
CA MET A 26 11.26 2.49 -10.08
C MET A 26 9.98 2.40 -9.24
N ALA A 27 8.83 2.16 -9.87
CA ALA A 27 7.56 2.04 -9.18
C ALA A 27 7.55 0.88 -8.16
N GLU A 28 8.04 -0.30 -8.55
CA GLU A 28 8.14 -1.48 -7.68
C GLU A 28 9.07 -1.22 -6.49
N ASN A 29 10.26 -0.67 -6.74
CA ASN A 29 11.21 -0.36 -5.67
C ASN A 29 10.68 0.70 -4.71
N SER A 30 10.12 1.79 -5.24
CA SER A 30 9.53 2.86 -4.44
C SER A 30 8.35 2.35 -3.60
N LEU A 31 7.47 1.54 -4.19
CA LEU A 31 6.34 0.94 -3.49
C LEU A 31 6.80 0.00 -2.38
N PHE A 32 7.81 -0.84 -2.66
CA PHE A 32 8.38 -1.73 -1.65
C PHE A 32 8.95 -0.95 -0.46
N ILE A 33 9.76 0.09 -0.73
CA ILE A 33 10.35 0.93 0.32
C ILE A 33 9.25 1.64 1.12
N ALA A 34 8.24 2.18 0.45
CA ALA A 34 7.13 2.85 1.12
C ALA A 34 6.37 1.89 2.04
N VAL A 35 5.97 0.71 1.54
CA VAL A 35 5.25 -0.30 2.33
C VAL A 35 6.11 -0.81 3.49
N ALA A 36 7.39 -1.13 3.24
CA ALA A 36 8.31 -1.56 4.29
C ALA A 36 8.48 -0.50 5.38
N SER A 37 8.63 0.77 5.00
CA SER A 37 8.76 1.89 5.95
C SER A 37 7.49 2.10 6.78
N ILE A 38 6.32 1.98 6.14
CA ILE A 38 5.03 2.07 6.84
C ILE A 38 4.92 0.93 7.85
N LEU A 39 5.10 -0.33 7.41
CA LEU A 39 4.98 -1.51 8.28
C LEU A 39 6.06 -1.56 9.36
N GLN A 40 7.24 -0.96 9.13
CA GLN A 40 8.29 -0.83 10.13
C GLN A 40 7.88 0.11 11.28
N ASN A 41 6.98 1.06 11.05
CA ASN A 41 6.63 2.07 12.06
C ASN A 41 5.21 1.92 12.61
N PHE A 42 4.29 1.34 11.85
CA PHE A 42 2.86 1.32 12.19
C PHE A 42 2.27 -0.09 12.20
N ASP A 43 1.37 -0.30 13.16
CA ASP A 43 0.37 -1.35 13.10
C ASP A 43 -0.90 -0.78 12.44
N ILE A 44 -1.32 -1.39 11.34
CA ILE A 44 -2.51 -1.01 10.58
C ILE A 44 -3.56 -2.10 10.80
N THR A 45 -4.67 -1.75 11.43
CA THR A 45 -5.75 -2.70 11.76
C THR A 45 -7.09 -2.17 11.26
N PRO A 46 -8.11 -3.05 11.12
CA PRO A 46 -9.47 -2.61 10.86
C PRO A 46 -9.97 -1.59 11.90
N PRO A 47 -10.96 -0.74 11.55
CA PRO A 47 -11.63 0.10 12.51
C PRO A 47 -12.35 -0.75 13.56
N LYS A 48 -12.58 -0.17 14.74
CA LYS A 48 -13.31 -0.81 15.83
C LYS A 48 -14.69 -0.19 15.97
N ASP A 49 -15.70 -1.02 16.23
CA ASP A 49 -17.05 -0.55 16.56
C ASP A 49 -17.12 -0.01 18.01
N SER A 50 -18.32 0.41 18.42
CA SER A 50 -18.60 0.88 19.78
C SER A 50 -18.34 -0.17 20.86
N SER A 51 -18.29 -1.46 20.50
CA SER A 51 -18.00 -2.58 21.40
C SER A 51 -16.51 -2.95 21.42
N GLY A 52 -15.68 -2.26 20.63
CA GLY A 52 -14.24 -2.50 20.53
C GLY A 52 -13.85 -3.68 19.61
N LYS A 53 -14.81 -4.23 18.85
CA LYS A 53 -14.57 -5.34 17.92
C LYS A 53 -14.11 -4.80 16.57
N GLU A 54 -13.16 -5.48 15.94
CA GLU A 54 -12.70 -5.16 14.59
C GLU A 54 -13.82 -5.41 13.57
N VAL A 55 -14.06 -4.43 12.71
CA VAL A 55 -15.01 -4.48 11.61
C VAL A 55 -14.25 -4.35 10.31
N MET A 56 -14.49 -5.26 9.37
CA MET A 56 -13.83 -5.22 8.06
C MET A 56 -14.14 -3.89 7.37
N PRO A 57 -13.15 -3.15 6.87
CA PRO A 57 -13.41 -1.92 6.13
C PRO A 57 -14.19 -2.23 4.85
N GLU A 58 -15.30 -1.55 4.65
CA GLU A 58 -16.03 -1.55 3.39
C GLU A 58 -15.50 -0.44 2.49
N TYR A 59 -15.30 -0.75 1.21
CA TYR A 59 -14.88 0.19 0.19
C TYR A 59 -15.45 -0.24 -1.15
N GLU A 60 -15.66 0.73 -2.04
CA GLU A 60 -15.96 0.50 -3.44
C GLU A 60 -14.73 0.84 -4.28
N TRP A 61 -14.67 0.33 -5.50
CA TRP A 61 -13.62 0.73 -6.44
C TRP A 61 -14.09 1.91 -7.27
N THR A 62 -13.25 2.94 -7.38
CA THR A 62 -13.47 4.03 -8.33
C THR A 62 -13.46 3.47 -9.76
N SER A 63 -14.19 4.13 -10.66
CA SER A 63 -14.15 3.81 -12.09
C SER A 63 -13.39 4.89 -12.85
N GLY A 64 -12.59 4.49 -13.84
CA GLY A 64 -11.81 5.44 -14.63
C GLY A 64 -10.50 4.86 -15.15
N ILE A 65 -9.60 5.76 -15.58
CA ILE A 65 -8.26 5.40 -16.07
C ILE A 65 -7.39 4.84 -14.92
N PHE A 66 -7.60 5.33 -13.70
CA PHE A 66 -6.98 4.79 -12.48
C PHE A 66 -8.06 4.15 -11.60
N LEU A 67 -7.69 3.03 -10.99
CA LEU A 67 -8.52 2.30 -10.04
C LEU A 67 -7.94 2.51 -8.64
N SER A 68 -8.75 3.02 -7.73
CA SER A 68 -8.42 3.15 -6.31
C SER A 68 -9.63 2.78 -5.46
N PRO A 69 -9.44 2.32 -4.22
CA PRO A 69 -10.57 2.22 -3.30
C PRO A 69 -11.13 3.63 -3.03
N THR A 70 -12.43 3.72 -2.78
CA THR A 70 -13.04 4.89 -2.13
C THR A 70 -12.53 5.06 -0.71
N ASP A 71 -12.77 6.21 -0.09
CA ASP A 71 -12.39 6.42 1.30
C ASP A 71 -12.96 5.32 2.22
N TYR A 72 -12.09 4.74 3.02
CA TYR A 72 -12.43 3.72 4.01
C TYR A 72 -11.72 4.00 5.33
N GLN A 73 -12.30 3.51 6.42
CA GLN A 73 -11.74 3.70 7.76
C GLN A 73 -10.72 2.61 8.09
N CYS A 74 -9.64 2.99 8.77
CA CYS A 74 -8.69 2.06 9.38
C CYS A 74 -8.06 2.69 10.62
N THR A 75 -7.47 1.85 11.48
CA THR A 75 -6.70 2.31 12.62
C THR A 75 -5.22 2.21 12.28
N ILE A 76 -4.49 3.31 12.41
CA ILE A 76 -3.04 3.37 12.23
C ILE A 76 -2.42 3.81 13.55
N LYS A 77 -1.57 2.96 14.14
CA LYS A 77 -0.89 3.26 15.42
C LYS A 77 0.58 2.97 15.30
N LEU A 78 1.41 3.74 16.02
CA LEU A 78 2.83 3.43 16.11
C LEU A 78 3.02 2.07 16.78
N ARG A 79 3.80 1.20 16.14
CA ARG A 79 3.93 -0.21 16.56
C ARG A 79 4.74 -0.42 17.84
N SER A 80 5.56 0.57 18.22
CA SER A 80 6.45 0.47 19.39
C SER A 80 6.95 1.83 19.85
N LYS A 81 7.49 1.90 21.07
CA LYS A 81 8.16 3.09 21.61
C LYS A 81 9.33 3.53 20.72
N ALA A 82 10.12 2.58 20.22
CA ALA A 82 11.23 2.86 19.31
C ALA A 82 10.75 3.46 17.97
N ALA A 83 9.59 3.02 17.46
CA ALA A 83 8.99 3.64 16.27
C ALA A 83 8.51 5.07 16.54
N ALA A 84 7.93 5.31 17.72
CA ALA A 84 7.53 6.65 18.15
C ALA A 84 8.71 7.62 18.24
N GLU A 85 9.82 7.19 18.84
CA GLU A 85 11.05 7.97 18.95
C GLU A 85 11.62 8.35 17.58
N ARG A 86 11.68 7.38 16.64
CA ARG A 86 12.11 7.64 15.25
C ARG A 86 11.22 8.66 14.57
N PHE A 87 9.90 8.53 14.72
CA PHE A 87 8.94 9.44 14.09
C PHE A 87 9.07 10.87 14.63
N ILE A 88 9.25 11.04 15.95
CA ILE A 88 9.46 12.35 16.59
C ILE A 88 10.81 12.98 16.19
N SER A 89 11.83 12.16 15.92
CA SER A 89 13.16 12.65 15.53
C SER A 89 13.25 13.16 14.09
N ILE A 90 12.27 12.88 13.24
CA ILE A 90 12.21 13.39 11.86
C ILE A 90 11.70 14.84 11.92
N PRO A 91 12.47 15.83 11.46
CA PRO A 91 12.00 17.21 11.39
C PRO A 91 10.73 17.28 10.53
N ALA A 92 9.70 17.97 11.02
CA ALA A 92 8.42 18.13 10.32
C ALA A 92 8.50 19.00 9.05
N GLU A 93 9.70 19.41 8.63
CA GLU A 93 9.95 20.32 7.52
C GLU A 93 10.27 19.52 6.25
N VAL A 94 9.22 19.27 5.47
CA VAL A 94 9.28 19.13 4.01
C VAL A 94 8.28 20.10 3.42
#